data_AF-A0A662YHD7-F1
#
_entry.id   AF-A0A662YHD7-F1
#
_cell.length_a   1.000
_cell.length_b   1.000
_cell.length_c   1.000
_cell.angle_alpha   90.00
_cell.angle_beta   90.00
_cell.angle_gamma   90.00
#
_symmetry.space_group_name_H-M   'P 1'
#
loop_
_entity.id
_entity.type
_entity.pdbx_description
1 polymer ?
#
loop_
_entity_poly.entity_id
_entity_poly.type
_entity_poly.pdbx_seq_one_letter_code
_entity_poly.pdbx_strand_id
1 'polypeptide(L)'
;MARAHLSFAQKGAVKAHHRESPALSQDDLCRWIKDEFGVRVGRSTISRILNTTFEPTCAPDAKRVQKGRYPEMEQELFAFIQNRPVRSESAVGTRGGNAPVLRDAELWAKANEILKSTRGSDESVSAAWVHRFKKRHGLHRSQLERANATAAPAREKQTAPTRPIDGDAVVENEDTASSTSGKRRAATEDEVAPPTRKKRATAKAGSSRKHFVSVDDILLLTQVLATKPWEFPYVMDGWHQVAAKLRGQSAFRLEKTAGACQARLNLLLEQERADKATALRKAGTAEEYARKRTLIREVQAKLTAFRRKSQENRDAPASARTSTARLCADTLPEAAESAASESAAVRERIAQRRLELMERKMERELSAQKRHAEEQVKQLETLHREQMNARQTQHTQLLATIQQQQAMMVDLVKSMAPIANQIQSQTQDEE
;
A
#
# COMPACT_ATOMS: atom_id res chain seq x y z
N MET A 1 -24.57 0.69 5.99
CA MET A 1 -24.23 -0.50 5.17
C MET A 1 -23.09 -0.18 4.22
N ALA A 2 -21.90 -0.78 4.41
CA ALA A 2 -20.80 -0.65 3.46
C ALA A 2 -21.00 -1.59 2.26
N ARG A 3 -20.57 -1.19 1.06
CA ARG A 3 -20.57 -2.08 -0.12
C ARG A 3 -19.34 -2.99 -0.07
N ALA A 4 -19.57 -4.29 0.16
CA ALA A 4 -18.49 -5.25 0.13
C ALA A 4 -17.97 -5.50 -1.30
N HIS A 5 -16.75 -6.04 -1.41
CA HIS A 5 -16.04 -6.23 -2.67
C HIS A 5 -15.30 -7.59 -2.65
N LEU A 6 -15.59 -8.43 -3.64
CA LEU A 6 -14.92 -9.71 -3.87
C LEU A 6 -13.58 -9.54 -4.60
N SER A 7 -12.61 -10.43 -4.32
CA SER A 7 -11.35 -10.55 -5.09
C SER A 7 -11.56 -11.20 -6.46
N PHE A 8 -10.51 -11.30 -7.29
CA PHE A 8 -10.59 -12.07 -8.54
C PHE A 8 -10.68 -13.58 -8.29
N ALA A 9 -9.96 -14.14 -7.32
CA ALA A 9 -10.12 -15.53 -6.93
C ALA A 9 -11.56 -15.85 -6.49
N GLN A 10 -12.18 -15.00 -5.65
CA GLN A 10 -13.58 -15.18 -5.23
C GLN A 10 -14.57 -15.10 -6.40
N LYS A 11 -14.35 -14.21 -7.38
CA LYS A 11 -15.17 -14.16 -8.61
C LYS A 11 -14.96 -15.39 -9.50
N GLY A 12 -13.74 -15.94 -9.51
CA GLY A 12 -13.41 -17.20 -10.19
C GLY A 12 -14.14 -18.39 -9.56
N ALA A 13 -14.07 -18.53 -8.24
CA ALA A 13 -14.78 -19.56 -7.48
C ALA A 13 -16.31 -19.49 -7.70
N VAL A 14 -16.91 -18.29 -7.70
CA VAL A 14 -18.33 -18.10 -8.07
C VAL A 14 -18.65 -18.60 -9.49
N LYS A 15 -17.74 -18.44 -10.45
CA LYS A 15 -17.92 -18.96 -11.81
C LYS A 15 -17.70 -20.47 -11.92
N ALA A 16 -16.79 -21.04 -11.13
CA ALA A 16 -16.57 -22.48 -11.06
C ALA A 16 -17.81 -23.17 -10.47
N HIS A 17 -18.27 -22.72 -9.31
CA HIS A 17 -19.45 -23.25 -8.63
C HIS A 17 -20.74 -23.14 -9.48
N HIS A 18 -20.96 -22.01 -10.18
CA HIS A 18 -22.08 -21.89 -11.13
C HIS A 18 -21.91 -22.72 -12.43
N ARG A 19 -20.69 -23.12 -12.79
CA ARG A 19 -20.46 -24.06 -13.91
C ARG A 19 -20.70 -25.51 -13.49
N GLU A 20 -20.30 -25.85 -12.26
CA GLU A 20 -20.53 -27.16 -11.63
C GLU A 20 -22.01 -27.39 -11.30
N SER A 21 -22.75 -26.32 -10.99
CA SER A 21 -24.17 -26.38 -10.63
C SER A 21 -24.98 -25.24 -11.26
N PRO A 22 -25.23 -25.28 -12.60
CA PRO A 22 -25.88 -24.20 -13.35
C PRO A 22 -27.38 -24.02 -13.06
N ALA A 23 -27.97 -24.89 -12.22
CA ALA A 23 -29.36 -24.79 -11.78
C ALA A 23 -29.57 -23.88 -10.56
N LEU A 24 -28.52 -23.42 -9.87
CA LEU A 24 -28.66 -22.53 -8.70
C LEU A 24 -29.24 -21.17 -9.09
N SER A 25 -30.19 -20.67 -8.28
CA SER A 25 -30.64 -19.29 -8.40
C SER A 25 -29.52 -18.31 -8.03
N GLN A 26 -29.62 -17.09 -8.57
CA GLN A 26 -28.77 -15.98 -8.11
C GLN A 26 -28.94 -15.69 -6.61
N ASP A 27 -30.07 -16.04 -6.02
CA ASP A 27 -30.27 -15.93 -4.56
C ASP A 27 -29.59 -17.06 -3.76
N ASP A 28 -29.43 -18.26 -4.34
CA ASP A 28 -28.70 -19.36 -3.73
C ASP A 28 -27.19 -19.08 -3.77
N LEU A 29 -26.67 -18.60 -4.92
CA LEU A 29 -25.31 -18.06 -5.02
C LEU A 29 -25.09 -16.88 -4.05
N CYS A 30 -26.10 -16.05 -3.80
CA CYS A 30 -26.02 -14.97 -2.80
C CYS A 30 -25.87 -15.49 -1.37
N ARG A 31 -26.46 -16.67 -1.04
CA ARG A 31 -26.24 -17.35 0.25
C ARG A 31 -24.86 -18.00 0.28
N TRP A 32 -24.50 -18.80 -0.73
CA TRP A 32 -23.18 -19.43 -0.83
C TRP A 32 -22.02 -18.43 -0.68
N ILE A 33 -22.04 -17.29 -1.38
CA ILE A 33 -21.01 -16.24 -1.25
C ILE A 33 -20.94 -15.64 0.17
N LYS A 34 -22.09 -15.54 0.87
CA LYS A 34 -22.14 -15.08 2.27
C LYS A 34 -21.53 -16.12 3.21
N ASP A 35 -21.76 -17.40 2.95
CA ASP A 35 -21.40 -18.49 3.87
C ASP A 35 -19.95 -18.96 3.66
N GLU A 36 -19.51 -19.09 2.41
CA GLU A 36 -18.13 -19.43 2.02
C GLU A 36 -17.13 -18.30 2.32
N PHE A 37 -17.49 -17.04 2.05
CA PHE A 37 -16.56 -15.91 2.12
C PHE A 37 -16.87 -14.87 3.22
N GLY A 38 -17.98 -15.01 3.95
CA GLY A 38 -18.48 -13.97 4.86
C GLY A 38 -19.01 -12.71 4.17
N VAL A 39 -19.09 -12.69 2.83
CA VAL A 39 -19.34 -11.46 2.05
C VAL A 39 -20.80 -11.39 1.59
N ARG A 40 -21.56 -10.40 2.10
CA ARG A 40 -22.90 -10.11 1.55
C ARG A 40 -22.80 -9.41 0.19
N VAL A 41 -23.32 -10.07 -0.84
CA VAL A 41 -23.46 -9.59 -2.23
C VAL A 41 -24.96 -9.57 -2.59
N GLY A 42 -25.34 -8.85 -3.66
CA GLY A 42 -26.72 -8.86 -4.18
C GLY A 42 -26.78 -9.29 -5.65
N ARG A 43 -27.93 -9.85 -6.07
CA ARG A 43 -28.22 -10.41 -7.42
C ARG A 43 -27.53 -9.68 -8.60
N SER A 44 -27.70 -8.36 -8.69
CA SER A 44 -27.12 -7.50 -9.76
C SER A 44 -25.59 -7.41 -9.79
N THR A 45 -24.91 -7.96 -8.79
CA THR A 45 -23.46 -8.14 -8.77
C THR A 45 -23.07 -9.55 -9.18
N ILE A 46 -23.89 -10.56 -8.88
CA ILE A 46 -23.71 -11.95 -9.35
C ILE A 46 -23.91 -12.02 -10.87
N SER A 47 -25.02 -11.48 -11.38
CA SER A 47 -25.25 -11.33 -12.84
C SER A 47 -24.08 -10.62 -13.54
N ARG A 48 -23.53 -9.55 -12.93
CA ARG A 48 -22.31 -8.90 -13.46
C ARG A 48 -21.09 -9.82 -13.41
N ILE A 49 -20.88 -10.57 -12.32
CA ILE A 49 -19.74 -11.49 -12.19
C ILE A 49 -19.81 -12.57 -13.26
N LEU A 50 -20.95 -13.24 -13.42
CA LEU A 50 -21.14 -14.30 -14.43
C LEU A 50 -20.89 -13.76 -15.84
N ASN A 51 -21.51 -12.63 -16.20
CA ASN A 51 -21.48 -12.08 -17.56
C ASN A 51 -20.18 -11.31 -17.90
N THR A 52 -19.38 -10.88 -16.92
CA THR A 52 -18.11 -10.16 -17.19
C THR A 52 -16.98 -11.17 -17.36
N THR A 53 -16.29 -11.16 -18.50
CA THR A 53 -14.96 -11.76 -18.63
C THR A 53 -13.97 -10.98 -17.76
N PHE A 54 -13.23 -11.67 -16.91
CA PHE A 54 -12.18 -11.06 -16.08
C PHE A 54 -10.83 -11.50 -16.62
N GLU A 55 -9.99 -10.54 -17.00
CA GLU A 55 -8.60 -10.81 -17.36
C GLU A 55 -7.89 -11.56 -16.22
N PRO A 56 -7.11 -12.62 -16.52
CA PRO A 56 -6.40 -13.42 -15.52
C PRO A 56 -5.40 -12.53 -14.76
N THR A 57 -5.83 -12.04 -13.60
CA THR A 57 -5.08 -11.07 -12.81
C THR A 57 -4.17 -11.79 -11.83
N CYS A 58 -2.85 -11.63 -12.01
CA CYS A 58 -1.80 -12.38 -11.30
C CYS A 58 -1.77 -12.15 -9.78
N ALA A 59 -2.45 -11.11 -9.28
CA ALA A 59 -2.80 -10.97 -7.87
C ALA A 59 -4.23 -11.53 -7.60
N PRO A 60 -4.38 -12.80 -7.16
CA PRO A 60 -5.69 -13.42 -6.90
C PRO A 60 -6.52 -12.70 -5.83
N ASP A 61 -5.86 -12.03 -4.87
CA ASP A 61 -6.49 -11.24 -3.82
C ASP A 61 -6.93 -9.82 -4.25
N ALA A 62 -6.52 -9.37 -5.44
CA ALA A 62 -6.90 -8.06 -5.95
C ALA A 62 -8.40 -7.97 -6.21
N LYS A 63 -9.01 -6.84 -5.83
CA LYS A 63 -10.47 -6.62 -5.94
C LYS A 63 -10.86 -5.88 -7.23
N ARG A 64 -9.90 -5.21 -7.88
CA ARG A 64 -10.03 -4.41 -9.12
C ARG A 64 -8.73 -4.49 -9.93
N VAL A 65 -8.80 -4.42 -11.25
CA VAL A 65 -7.61 -4.21 -12.10
C VAL A 65 -7.12 -2.77 -11.88
N GLN A 66 -5.82 -2.58 -11.67
CA GLN A 66 -5.20 -1.25 -11.58
C GLN A 66 -3.96 -1.19 -12.47
N LYS A 67 -4.09 -0.56 -13.65
CA LYS A 67 -2.96 -0.25 -14.52
C LYS A 67 -2.04 0.80 -13.87
N GLY A 68 -0.72 0.69 -14.08
CA GLY A 68 0.27 1.60 -13.51
C GLY A 68 0.54 2.81 -14.40
N ARG A 69 1.71 3.44 -14.23
CA ARG A 69 2.16 4.53 -15.13
C ARG A 69 2.60 3.97 -16.49
N TYR A 70 3.22 2.79 -16.50
CA TYR A 70 3.88 2.20 -17.67
C TYR A 70 3.30 0.80 -17.97
N PRO A 71 2.01 0.69 -18.36
CA PRO A 71 1.35 -0.61 -18.44
C PRO A 71 1.95 -1.58 -19.47
N GLU A 72 2.60 -1.09 -20.53
CA GLU A 72 3.28 -1.95 -21.52
C GLU A 72 4.56 -2.57 -20.93
N MET A 73 5.50 -1.76 -20.43
CA MET A 73 6.69 -2.25 -19.72
C MET A 73 6.33 -3.14 -18.51
N GLU A 74 5.22 -2.85 -17.81
CA GLU A 74 4.69 -3.71 -16.73
C GLU A 74 4.24 -5.09 -17.22
N GLN A 75 3.77 -5.22 -18.47
CA GLN A 75 3.44 -6.52 -19.07
C GLN A 75 4.70 -7.24 -19.56
N GLU A 76 5.61 -6.54 -20.23
CA GLU A 76 6.87 -7.10 -20.75
C GLU A 76 7.79 -7.60 -19.63
N LEU A 77 7.98 -6.79 -18.58
CA LEU A 77 8.74 -7.18 -17.39
C LEU A 77 8.09 -8.37 -16.67
N PHE A 78 6.77 -8.46 -16.66
CA PHE A 78 6.07 -9.59 -16.04
C PHE A 78 6.19 -10.87 -16.90
N ALA A 79 6.08 -10.77 -18.22
CA ALA A 79 6.35 -11.87 -19.13
C ALA A 79 7.82 -12.35 -19.02
N PHE A 80 8.77 -11.44 -18.87
CA PHE A 80 10.17 -11.77 -18.57
C PHE A 80 10.34 -12.52 -17.24
N ILE A 81 9.57 -12.19 -16.20
CA ILE A 81 9.55 -12.91 -14.93
C ILE A 81 8.92 -14.31 -15.08
N GLN A 82 7.85 -14.46 -15.86
CA GLN A 82 7.21 -15.76 -16.11
C GLN A 82 8.06 -16.69 -16.99
N ASN A 83 8.67 -16.14 -18.04
CA ASN A 83 9.46 -16.89 -19.01
C ASN A 83 10.92 -17.10 -18.57
N ARG A 84 11.30 -16.65 -17.37
CA ARG A 84 12.65 -16.86 -16.82
C ARG A 84 12.82 -18.36 -16.51
N PRO A 85 13.72 -19.11 -17.19
CA PRO A 85 14.08 -20.44 -16.74
C PRO A 85 14.70 -20.32 -15.34
N VAL A 86 14.41 -21.29 -14.47
CA VAL A 86 15.02 -21.38 -13.14
C VAL A 86 16.46 -21.87 -13.30
N ARG A 87 17.33 -20.99 -13.82
CA ARG A 87 18.77 -21.12 -13.66
C ARG A 87 19.06 -21.05 -12.16
N SER A 88 19.54 -22.17 -11.65
CA SER A 88 20.12 -22.32 -10.32
C SER A 88 21.27 -21.34 -10.10
N GLU A 89 21.75 -21.30 -8.86
CA GLU A 89 22.98 -20.64 -8.40
C GLU A 89 22.96 -19.11 -8.27
N SER A 90 23.81 -18.63 -7.34
CA SER A 90 24.16 -17.21 -7.11
C SER A 90 23.07 -16.25 -6.58
N ALA A 91 22.33 -16.69 -5.56
CA ALA A 91 21.94 -15.80 -4.45
C ALA A 91 21.79 -16.59 -3.13
N VAL A 92 22.74 -16.41 -2.19
CA VAL A 92 22.64 -17.00 -0.84
C VAL A 92 21.44 -16.41 -0.10
N GLY A 93 20.52 -17.27 0.35
CA GLY A 93 19.26 -16.83 1.00
C GLY A 93 18.14 -17.86 1.03
N THR A 94 18.46 -19.15 1.00
CA THR A 94 17.48 -20.25 0.89
C THR A 94 16.72 -20.51 2.20
N ARG A 95 15.43 -20.15 2.26
CA ARG A 95 14.47 -20.84 3.14
C ARG A 95 13.03 -20.76 2.61
N GLY A 96 12.46 -21.92 2.30
CA GLY A 96 11.10 -22.07 1.76
C GLY A 96 11.02 -21.94 0.24
N GLY A 97 10.26 -22.84 -0.41
CA GLY A 97 10.07 -22.87 -1.86
C GLY A 97 9.18 -21.73 -2.37
N ASN A 98 9.72 -20.53 -2.49
CA ASN A 98 9.05 -19.41 -3.13
C ASN A 98 9.32 -19.38 -4.65
N ALA A 99 8.30 -19.00 -5.42
CA ALA A 99 8.39 -18.71 -6.84
C ALA A 99 9.48 -17.66 -7.16
N PRO A 100 10.02 -17.59 -8.41
CA PRO A 100 11.19 -16.78 -8.75
C PRO A 100 10.95 -15.26 -8.74
N VAL A 101 10.86 -14.68 -7.55
CA VAL A 101 10.76 -13.24 -7.34
C VAL A 101 12.14 -12.59 -7.48
N LEU A 102 12.34 -11.82 -8.55
CA LEU A 102 13.50 -10.94 -8.71
C LEU A 102 13.74 -10.08 -7.45
N ARG A 103 15.00 -9.90 -7.06
CA ARG A 103 15.39 -8.92 -6.03
C ARG A 103 14.96 -7.52 -6.49
N ASP A 104 14.62 -6.63 -5.55
CA ASP A 104 14.06 -5.31 -5.89
C ASP A 104 14.99 -4.49 -6.81
N ALA A 105 16.30 -4.63 -6.66
CA ALA A 105 17.30 -4.02 -7.54
C ALA A 105 17.31 -4.62 -8.96
N GLU A 106 17.20 -5.95 -9.12
CA GLU A 106 17.14 -6.64 -10.42
C GLU A 106 15.87 -6.23 -11.18
N LEU A 107 14.74 -6.18 -10.47
CA LEU A 107 13.45 -5.76 -11.00
C LEU A 107 13.49 -4.28 -11.42
N TRP A 108 14.07 -3.41 -10.59
CA TRP A 108 14.28 -1.99 -10.89
C TRP A 108 15.17 -1.79 -12.13
N ALA A 109 16.28 -2.52 -12.22
CA ALA A 109 17.19 -2.46 -13.36
C ALA A 109 16.49 -2.89 -14.65
N LYS A 110 15.84 -4.06 -14.67
CA LYS A 110 15.14 -4.56 -15.87
C LYS A 110 13.95 -3.70 -16.27
N ALA A 111 13.22 -3.13 -15.31
CA ALA A 111 12.16 -2.15 -15.58
C ALA A 111 12.68 -0.90 -16.30
N ASN A 112 13.85 -0.38 -15.90
CA ASN A 112 14.47 0.78 -16.54
C ASN A 112 15.11 0.43 -17.89
N GLU A 113 15.68 -0.77 -18.04
CA GLU A 113 16.20 -1.27 -19.33
C GLU A 113 15.08 -1.32 -20.38
N ILE A 114 13.95 -1.96 -20.04
CA ILE A 114 12.76 -2.01 -20.91
C ILE A 114 12.20 -0.61 -21.15
N LEU A 115 12.13 0.26 -20.13
CA LEU A 115 11.62 1.63 -20.29
C LEU A 115 12.51 2.50 -21.18
N LYS A 116 13.83 2.30 -21.17
CA LYS A 116 14.76 2.95 -22.11
C LYS A 116 14.55 2.42 -23.52
N SER A 117 14.49 1.10 -23.71
CA SER A 117 14.26 0.45 -25.00
C SER A 117 12.93 0.89 -25.65
N THR A 118 11.84 0.86 -24.88
CA THR A 118 10.47 1.12 -25.38
C THR A 118 10.11 2.59 -25.55
N ARG A 119 10.92 3.54 -25.03
CA ARG A 119 10.58 4.98 -25.01
C ARG A 119 11.71 5.95 -25.37
N GLY A 120 12.97 5.50 -25.43
CA GLY A 120 14.14 6.35 -25.64
C GLY A 120 14.43 7.39 -24.54
N SER A 121 13.71 7.35 -23.41
CA SER A 121 13.73 8.40 -22.38
C SER A 121 14.56 8.03 -21.16
N ASP A 122 15.35 8.97 -20.62
CA ASP A 122 16.05 8.84 -19.32
C ASP A 122 15.13 8.91 -18.07
N GLU A 123 13.81 8.83 -18.25
CA GLU A 123 12.92 8.54 -17.12
C GLU A 123 13.30 7.20 -16.46
N SER A 124 13.08 7.11 -15.14
CA SER A 124 13.30 5.87 -14.39
C SER A 124 12.16 5.61 -13.42
N VAL A 125 11.93 4.34 -13.11
CA VAL A 125 10.94 3.94 -12.10
C VAL A 125 11.47 4.25 -10.69
N SER A 126 10.58 4.57 -9.75
CA SER A 126 10.95 4.74 -8.34
C SER A 126 10.91 3.42 -7.58
N ALA A 127 11.63 3.30 -6.46
CA ALA A 127 11.49 2.14 -5.55
C ALA A 127 10.02 1.95 -5.08
N ALA A 128 9.28 3.04 -4.91
CA ALA A 128 7.85 3.01 -4.61
C ALA A 128 6.98 2.47 -5.77
N TRP A 129 7.47 2.50 -7.02
CA TRP A 129 6.84 1.79 -8.14
C TRP A 129 7.14 0.28 -8.08
N VAL A 130 8.37 -0.14 -7.74
CA VAL A 130 8.74 -1.58 -7.62
C VAL A 130 7.84 -2.31 -6.61
N HIS A 131 7.67 -1.74 -5.41
CA HIS A 131 6.77 -2.28 -4.40
C HIS A 131 5.30 -2.33 -4.88
N ARG A 132 4.85 -1.32 -5.64
CA ARG A 132 3.50 -1.30 -6.26
C ARG A 132 3.36 -2.25 -7.44
N PHE A 133 4.44 -2.58 -8.15
CA PHE A 133 4.46 -3.61 -9.19
C PHE A 133 4.29 -4.98 -8.54
N LYS A 134 5.18 -5.35 -7.60
CA LYS A 134 5.10 -6.64 -6.89
C LYS A 134 3.70 -6.90 -6.31
N LYS A 135 3.11 -5.90 -5.64
CA LYS A 135 1.76 -5.99 -5.05
C LYS A 135 0.60 -6.11 -6.05
N ARG A 136 0.77 -5.69 -7.32
CA ARG A 136 -0.26 -5.81 -8.38
C ARG A 136 -0.15 -7.11 -9.16
N HIS A 137 1.05 -7.66 -9.28
CA HIS A 137 1.33 -8.89 -10.03
C HIS A 137 1.38 -10.14 -9.14
N GLY A 138 1.01 -10.04 -7.86
CA GLY A 138 1.00 -11.15 -6.90
C GLY A 138 2.38 -11.51 -6.32
N LEU A 139 3.45 -10.90 -6.84
CA LEU A 139 4.85 -11.14 -6.48
C LEU A 139 5.28 -10.51 -5.14
N HIS A 140 4.35 -10.02 -4.32
CA HIS A 140 4.65 -9.54 -2.98
C HIS A 140 4.80 -10.74 -2.02
N ARG A 141 5.78 -10.70 -1.12
CA ARG A 141 6.06 -11.79 -0.17
C ARG A 141 4.80 -12.30 0.55
N SER A 142 4.03 -11.40 1.16
CA SER A 142 2.77 -11.74 1.84
C SER A 142 1.56 -12.02 0.92
N GLN A 143 1.70 -11.95 -0.41
CA GLN A 143 0.73 -12.52 -1.35
C GLN A 143 1.13 -13.97 -1.69
N LEU A 144 2.42 -14.23 -1.90
CA LEU A 144 2.97 -15.57 -2.15
C LEU A 144 2.83 -16.50 -0.94
N GLU A 145 3.14 -16.02 0.27
CA GLU A 145 2.95 -16.78 1.52
C GLU A 145 1.48 -17.21 1.70
N ARG A 146 0.52 -16.36 1.36
CA ARG A 146 -0.92 -16.70 1.37
C ARG A 146 -1.33 -17.61 0.22
N ALA A 147 -0.76 -17.44 -0.98
CA ALA A 147 -1.01 -18.33 -2.11
C ALA A 147 -0.52 -19.76 -1.81
N ASN A 148 0.70 -19.90 -1.28
CA ASN A 148 1.27 -21.17 -0.87
C ASN A 148 0.47 -21.83 0.26
N ALA A 149 0.02 -21.04 1.25
CA ALA A 149 -0.87 -21.53 2.31
C ALA A 149 -2.26 -21.97 1.80
N THR A 150 -2.72 -21.43 0.68
CA THR A 150 -3.97 -21.85 0.01
C THR A 150 -3.76 -23.06 -0.93
N ALA A 151 -2.52 -23.32 -1.35
CA ALA A 151 -2.15 -24.42 -2.24
C ALA A 151 -1.68 -25.69 -1.52
N ALA A 152 -1.54 -25.66 -0.19
CA ALA A 152 -1.33 -26.85 0.62
C ALA A 152 -2.59 -27.73 0.60
N PRO A 153 -2.50 -29.03 0.24
CA PRO A 153 -3.67 -29.88 0.07
C PRO A 153 -4.36 -30.16 1.41
N ALA A 154 -5.69 -30.24 1.38
CA ALA A 154 -6.51 -30.58 2.54
C ALA A 154 -6.23 -32.04 2.97
N ARG A 155 -5.42 -32.22 4.01
CA ARG A 155 -5.28 -33.51 4.68
C ARG A 155 -6.51 -33.80 5.53
N GLU A 156 -7.19 -34.87 5.11
CA GLU A 156 -8.18 -35.70 5.80
C GLU A 156 -8.63 -35.31 7.21
N LYS A 157 -9.96 -35.20 7.37
CA LYS A 157 -10.60 -35.54 8.64
C LYS A 157 -10.56 -37.06 8.82
N GLN A 158 -9.64 -37.58 9.63
CA GLN A 158 -9.77 -38.92 10.21
C GLN A 158 -10.22 -38.83 11.67
N THR A 159 -10.89 -39.88 12.14
CA THR A 159 -11.63 -39.91 13.41
C THR A 159 -10.76 -40.29 14.62
N ALA A 160 -11.24 -39.97 15.82
CA ALA A 160 -10.60 -40.32 17.08
C ALA A 160 -10.58 -41.84 17.35
N PRO A 161 -9.81 -42.27 18.36
CA PRO A 161 -10.41 -43.05 19.44
C PRO A 161 -10.24 -42.40 20.83
N THR A 162 -11.09 -42.83 21.77
CA THR A 162 -11.29 -42.24 23.10
C THR A 162 -10.75 -43.13 24.22
N ARG A 163 -10.26 -42.54 25.33
CA ARG A 163 -10.35 -42.97 26.76
C ARG A 163 -9.12 -42.46 27.58
N PRO A 164 -9.19 -42.44 28.92
CA PRO A 164 -10.24 -41.84 29.76
C PRO A 164 -9.64 -40.90 30.84
N ILE A 165 -10.43 -40.01 31.43
CA ILE A 165 -10.08 -39.34 32.68
C ILE A 165 -11.36 -39.28 33.53
N ASP A 166 -11.29 -39.81 34.75
CA ASP A 166 -12.37 -39.83 35.73
C ASP A 166 -12.49 -38.49 36.49
N GLY A 167 -13.56 -38.33 37.28
CA GLY A 167 -13.94 -37.04 37.86
C GLY A 167 -13.29 -36.70 39.21
N ASP A 168 -13.19 -35.39 39.49
CA ASP A 168 -13.81 -34.69 40.64
C ASP A 168 -13.47 -33.18 40.54
N ALA A 169 -14.45 -32.26 40.63
CA ALA A 169 -15.02 -31.64 41.85
C ALA A 169 -14.01 -30.72 42.59
N VAL A 170 -14.35 -29.50 43.05
CA VAL A 170 -15.60 -28.70 43.07
C VAL A 170 -15.27 -27.27 42.52
N VAL A 171 -16.02 -26.15 42.63
CA VAL A 171 -17.08 -25.63 43.52
C VAL A 171 -18.06 -24.75 42.71
N GLU A 172 -19.22 -24.43 43.30
CA GLU A 172 -20.22 -23.42 42.89
C GLU A 172 -19.63 -21.98 42.88
N ASN A 173 -20.20 -20.92 42.27
CA ASN A 173 -21.60 -20.47 42.35
C ASN A 173 -22.02 -19.48 41.23
N GLU A 174 -23.31 -19.12 41.23
CA GLU A 174 -24.03 -18.23 40.28
C GLU A 174 -23.74 -16.72 40.52
N ASP A 175 -24.29 -15.70 39.82
CA ASP A 175 -25.25 -15.61 38.70
C ASP A 175 -25.07 -14.26 37.94
N THR A 176 -25.43 -14.16 36.64
CA THR A 176 -25.90 -12.89 36.04
C THR A 176 -26.62 -13.02 34.68
N ALA A 177 -27.67 -12.19 34.51
CA ALA A 177 -28.18 -11.63 33.23
C ALA A 177 -29.01 -12.51 32.28
N SER A 178 -30.24 -12.85 32.70
CA SER A 178 -31.33 -13.10 31.75
C SER A 178 -31.76 -11.82 31.00
N SER A 179 -32.08 -11.94 29.71
CA SER A 179 -32.52 -10.82 28.85
C SER A 179 -33.81 -11.15 28.11
N THR A 180 -34.86 -10.31 28.25
CA THR A 180 -36.11 -10.49 27.50
C THR A 180 -36.89 -9.20 27.25
N SER A 181 -37.57 -9.18 26.10
CA SER A 181 -38.54 -8.15 25.68
C SER A 181 -37.96 -6.74 25.38
N GLY A 182 -38.59 -5.90 24.57
CA GLY A 182 -39.79 -6.12 23.75
C GLY A 182 -39.93 -5.02 22.68
N LYS A 183 -40.51 -5.35 21.52
CA LYS A 183 -40.56 -4.45 20.35
C LYS A 183 -41.99 -4.07 19.98
N ARG A 184 -42.33 -2.78 20.09
CA ARG A 184 -43.58 -2.19 19.56
C ARG A 184 -43.32 -0.93 18.70
N ARG A 185 -44.40 -0.38 18.15
CA ARG A 185 -44.42 0.51 16.97
C ARG A 185 -45.61 1.48 17.08
N ALA A 186 -45.62 2.52 16.23
CA ALA A 186 -46.72 3.49 16.00
C ALA A 186 -46.99 4.51 17.14
N ALA A 187 -47.64 5.66 16.89
CA ALA A 187 -47.70 6.54 15.71
C ALA A 187 -48.52 7.82 16.05
N THR A 188 -48.19 8.98 15.47
CA THR A 188 -49.10 10.13 15.21
C THR A 188 -48.42 11.16 14.29
N GLU A 189 -49.22 12.08 13.75
CA GLU A 189 -48.85 13.20 12.86
C GLU A 189 -49.32 14.53 13.49
N ASP A 190 -48.67 15.67 13.22
CA ASP A 190 -49.22 16.87 12.52
C ASP A 190 -48.29 18.12 12.66
N GLU A 191 -48.69 19.22 12.02
CA GLU A 191 -48.36 20.66 12.13
C GLU A 191 -47.06 21.28 11.57
N VAL A 192 -47.24 21.87 10.38
CA VAL A 192 -46.67 23.08 9.72
C VAL A 192 -45.68 23.99 10.49
N ALA A 193 -44.46 24.19 9.92
CA ALA A 193 -43.67 25.44 10.02
C ALA A 193 -42.51 25.51 8.95
N PRO A 194 -42.04 26.71 8.52
CA PRO A 194 -41.13 26.85 7.37
C PRO A 194 -39.61 26.73 7.68
N PRO A 195 -38.76 26.39 6.68
CA PRO A 195 -37.34 26.09 6.89
C PRO A 195 -36.44 27.33 7.05
N THR A 196 -35.73 27.43 8.16
CA THR A 196 -34.75 28.50 8.41
C THR A 196 -33.51 28.39 7.52
N ARG A 197 -33.10 29.50 6.90
CA ARG A 197 -31.88 29.61 6.07
C ARG A 197 -30.62 29.34 6.92
N LYS A 198 -30.04 28.14 6.84
CA LYS A 198 -28.71 27.86 7.42
C LYS A 198 -27.64 28.72 6.73
N LYS A 199 -27.04 29.64 7.50
CA LYS A 199 -26.01 30.58 7.04
C LYS A 199 -24.79 29.83 6.45
N ARG A 200 -24.17 30.42 5.42
CA ARG A 200 -23.03 29.88 4.68
C ARG A 200 -21.79 29.82 5.58
N ALA A 201 -21.41 28.63 6.04
CA ALA A 201 -20.19 28.45 6.81
C ALA A 201 -18.94 28.80 5.98
N THR A 202 -18.16 29.79 6.43
CA THR A 202 -16.90 30.21 5.81
C THR A 202 -15.80 29.20 6.16
N ALA A 203 -15.33 28.46 5.15
CA ALA A 203 -14.36 27.37 5.36
C ALA A 203 -12.95 27.91 5.64
N LYS A 204 -12.44 27.68 6.85
CA LYS A 204 -11.06 27.98 7.27
C LYS A 204 -10.04 27.39 6.29
N ALA A 205 -9.12 28.23 5.79
CA ALA A 205 -8.05 27.78 4.91
C ALA A 205 -7.08 26.86 5.69
N GLY A 206 -6.69 25.72 5.10
CA GLY A 206 -5.71 24.79 5.67
C GLY A 206 -6.07 23.31 5.54
N SER A 207 -7.35 22.94 5.53
CA SER A 207 -7.76 21.52 5.40
C SER A 207 -7.89 21.10 3.93
N SER A 208 -7.01 20.20 3.47
CA SER A 208 -7.09 19.60 2.14
C SER A 208 -8.26 18.60 2.07
N ARG A 209 -9.19 18.80 1.12
CA ARG A 209 -10.41 17.99 1.06
C ARG A 209 -10.12 16.62 0.43
N LYS A 210 -10.76 15.58 0.95
CA LYS A 210 -10.51 14.19 0.50
C LYS A 210 -11.30 13.81 -0.77
N HIS A 211 -12.39 14.53 -1.08
CA HIS A 211 -13.34 14.20 -2.16
C HIS A 211 -13.58 15.39 -3.11
N PHE A 212 -13.83 15.09 -4.39
CA PHE A 212 -14.23 16.07 -5.42
C PHE A 212 -15.66 16.61 -5.17
N VAL A 213 -15.85 17.91 -5.32
CA VAL A 213 -17.17 18.55 -5.55
C VAL A 213 -17.21 19.19 -6.95
N SER A 214 -18.35 19.77 -7.35
CA SER A 214 -18.53 20.28 -8.72
C SER A 214 -17.53 21.36 -9.15
N VAL A 215 -17.06 22.23 -8.25
CA VAL A 215 -15.94 23.15 -8.54
C VAL A 215 -14.67 22.39 -8.93
N ASP A 216 -14.32 21.34 -8.18
CA ASP A 216 -13.14 20.51 -8.46
C ASP A 216 -13.32 19.70 -9.76
N ASP A 217 -14.55 19.26 -10.06
CA ASP A 217 -14.90 18.60 -11.33
C ASP A 217 -14.74 19.54 -12.53
N ILE A 218 -15.17 20.80 -12.40
CA ILE A 218 -15.04 21.83 -13.44
C ILE A 218 -13.56 22.11 -13.72
N LEU A 219 -12.75 22.32 -12.68
CA LEU A 219 -11.30 22.53 -12.81
C LEU A 219 -10.63 21.32 -13.48
N LEU A 220 -10.98 20.09 -13.06
CA LEU A 220 -10.50 18.85 -13.68
C LEU A 220 -10.86 18.77 -15.16
N LEU A 221 -12.12 19.02 -15.52
CA LEU A 221 -12.59 18.97 -16.91
C LEU A 221 -11.92 20.03 -17.79
N THR A 222 -11.82 21.27 -17.31
CA THR A 222 -11.10 22.35 -18.02
C THR A 222 -9.62 22.02 -18.21
N GLN A 223 -8.93 21.48 -17.19
CA GLN A 223 -7.53 21.08 -17.34
C GLN A 223 -7.34 19.87 -18.26
N VAL A 224 -8.30 18.93 -18.28
CA VAL A 224 -8.35 17.82 -19.24
C VAL A 224 -8.54 18.32 -20.66
N LEU A 225 -9.39 19.33 -20.89
CA LEU A 225 -9.59 19.93 -22.21
C LEU A 225 -8.38 20.73 -22.71
N ALA A 226 -7.63 21.36 -21.79
CA ALA A 226 -6.42 22.12 -22.10
C ALA A 226 -5.18 21.24 -22.31
N THR A 227 -5.01 20.17 -21.53
CA THR A 227 -3.88 19.23 -21.70
C THR A 227 -4.17 18.14 -22.73
N LYS A 228 -5.44 17.74 -22.90
CA LYS A 228 -5.89 16.64 -23.77
C LYS A 228 -5.08 15.32 -23.60
N PRO A 229 -5.19 14.62 -22.46
CA PRO A 229 -4.34 13.46 -22.15
C PRO A 229 -4.30 12.32 -23.19
N TRP A 230 -5.28 12.24 -24.09
CA TRP A 230 -5.35 11.27 -25.17
C TRP A 230 -4.48 11.60 -26.40
N GLU A 231 -4.03 12.84 -26.58
CA GLU A 231 -3.11 13.23 -27.68
C GLU A 231 -1.64 12.90 -27.38
N PHE A 232 -1.33 12.44 -26.17
CA PHE A 232 0.02 11.99 -25.78
C PHE A 232 0.30 10.56 -26.30
N PRO A 233 1.51 10.26 -26.81
CA PRO A 233 1.89 8.89 -27.21
C PRO A 233 1.68 7.86 -26.09
N TYR A 234 1.96 8.26 -24.84
CA TYR A 234 1.63 7.49 -23.64
C TYR A 234 0.60 8.26 -22.82
N VAL A 235 -0.67 7.86 -22.93
CA VAL A 235 -1.84 8.55 -22.35
C VAL A 235 -1.69 8.87 -20.86
N MET A 236 -0.97 8.01 -20.10
CA MET A 236 -0.73 8.23 -18.68
C MET A 236 0.12 9.47 -18.38
N ASP A 237 1.01 9.91 -19.26
CA ASP A 237 1.83 11.11 -19.03
C ASP A 237 1.03 12.40 -19.20
N GLY A 238 0.08 12.43 -20.14
CA GLY A 238 -0.93 13.48 -20.20
C GLY A 238 -1.73 13.58 -18.89
N TRP A 239 -2.05 12.45 -18.25
CA TRP A 239 -2.69 12.42 -16.93
C TRP A 239 -1.77 12.86 -15.78
N HIS A 240 -0.46 12.62 -15.85
CA HIS A 240 0.50 13.19 -14.90
C HIS A 240 0.63 14.70 -15.08
N GLN A 241 0.64 15.20 -16.32
CA GLN A 241 0.66 16.63 -16.60
C GLN A 241 -0.64 17.33 -16.13
N VAL A 242 -1.82 16.72 -16.33
CA VAL A 242 -3.09 17.20 -15.73
C VAL A 242 -2.99 17.28 -14.21
N ALA A 243 -2.51 16.22 -13.54
CA ALA A 243 -2.41 16.20 -12.08
C ALA A 243 -1.36 17.19 -11.53
N ALA A 244 -0.29 17.47 -12.29
CA ALA A 244 0.70 18.49 -11.94
C ALA A 244 0.13 19.91 -12.12
N LYS A 245 -0.47 20.21 -13.28
CA LYS A 245 -1.09 21.52 -13.56
C LYS A 245 -2.23 21.84 -12.59
N LEU A 246 -3.07 20.86 -12.24
CA LEU A 246 -4.10 21.03 -11.21
C LEU A 246 -3.49 21.34 -9.83
N ARG A 247 -2.38 20.70 -9.42
CA ARG A 247 -1.73 21.00 -8.13
C ARG A 247 -1.14 22.42 -8.07
N GLY A 248 -0.80 23.01 -9.22
CA GLY A 248 -0.39 24.40 -9.31
C GLY A 248 -1.53 25.43 -9.18
N GLN A 249 -2.80 25.00 -9.21
CA GLN A 249 -3.95 25.90 -9.10
C GLN A 249 -4.40 26.04 -7.63
N SER A 250 -4.31 27.24 -7.08
CA SER A 250 -4.75 27.57 -5.70
C SER A 250 -6.23 27.27 -5.41
N ALA A 251 -7.06 27.17 -6.45
CA ALA A 251 -8.45 26.76 -6.37
C ALA A 251 -8.63 25.23 -6.16
N PHE A 252 -7.70 24.41 -6.64
CA PHE A 252 -7.81 22.94 -6.62
C PHE A 252 -7.26 22.34 -5.31
N ARG A 253 -8.06 22.42 -4.25
CA ARG A 253 -7.66 22.05 -2.87
C ARG A 253 -7.67 20.52 -2.60
N LEU A 254 -7.24 19.72 -3.57
CA LEU A 254 -7.26 18.24 -3.53
C LEU A 254 -5.91 17.63 -3.90
N GLU A 255 -5.29 16.89 -2.99
CA GLU A 255 -4.18 16.01 -3.35
C GLU A 255 -4.70 14.75 -4.06
N LYS A 256 -4.41 14.64 -5.37
CA LYS A 256 -4.82 13.53 -6.24
C LYS A 256 -3.69 13.11 -7.17
N THR A 257 -3.71 11.85 -7.55
CA THR A 257 -2.79 11.23 -8.52
C THR A 257 -3.40 11.23 -9.92
N ALA A 258 -2.56 11.08 -10.95
CA ALA A 258 -2.97 10.96 -12.36
C ALA A 258 -4.15 9.99 -12.56
N GLY A 259 -4.03 8.76 -12.05
CA GLY A 259 -5.09 7.75 -12.13
C GLY A 259 -6.36 8.08 -11.32
N ALA A 260 -6.28 8.88 -10.26
CA ALA A 260 -7.45 9.35 -9.52
C ALA A 260 -8.22 10.43 -10.31
N CYS A 261 -7.51 11.32 -11.01
CA CYS A 261 -8.11 12.28 -11.94
C CYS A 261 -8.75 11.58 -13.14
N GLN A 262 -8.07 10.59 -13.73
CA GLN A 262 -8.61 9.76 -14.82
C GLN A 262 -9.87 8.98 -14.39
N ALA A 263 -9.83 8.32 -13.23
CA ALA A 263 -10.98 7.59 -12.70
C ALA A 263 -12.17 8.53 -12.39
N ARG A 264 -11.90 9.78 -11.98
CA ARG A 264 -12.96 10.79 -11.79
C ARG A 264 -13.58 11.22 -13.11
N LEU A 265 -12.78 11.46 -14.16
CA LEU A 265 -13.33 11.74 -15.50
C LEU A 265 -14.19 10.57 -16.00
N ASN A 266 -13.68 9.34 -15.95
CA ASN A 266 -14.41 8.16 -16.43
C ASN A 266 -15.77 8.02 -15.72
N LEU A 267 -15.82 8.22 -14.40
CA LEU A 267 -17.05 8.22 -13.62
C LEU A 267 -18.04 9.33 -14.06
N LEU A 268 -17.57 10.54 -14.39
CA LEU A 268 -18.42 11.61 -14.90
C LEU A 268 -18.97 11.29 -16.31
N LEU A 269 -18.13 10.70 -17.17
CA LEU A 269 -18.53 10.23 -18.51
C LEU A 269 -19.55 9.08 -18.43
N GLU A 270 -19.40 8.15 -17.48
CA GLU A 270 -20.35 7.06 -17.20
C GLU A 270 -21.68 7.58 -16.59
N GLN A 271 -21.65 8.68 -15.84
CA GLN A 271 -22.86 9.28 -15.25
C GLN A 271 -23.71 10.01 -16.30
N GLU A 272 -23.08 10.75 -17.22
CA GLU A 272 -23.79 11.40 -18.33
C GLU A 272 -24.32 10.35 -19.33
N ARG A 273 -23.53 9.33 -19.72
CA ARG A 273 -23.98 8.24 -20.61
C ARG A 273 -25.12 7.38 -20.10
N ALA A 274 -25.45 7.48 -18.81
CA ALA A 274 -26.54 6.74 -18.18
C ALA A 274 -27.60 7.68 -17.60
N ASP A 275 -27.66 8.92 -18.09
CA ASP A 275 -28.59 10.00 -17.73
C ASP A 275 -28.82 10.18 -16.22
N LYS A 276 -27.78 9.96 -15.42
CA LYS A 276 -27.82 10.09 -13.95
C LYS A 276 -27.72 11.55 -13.52
N ALA A 277 -28.60 12.38 -14.05
CA ALA A 277 -28.69 13.82 -13.77
C ALA A 277 -28.75 14.12 -12.26
N THR A 278 -29.48 13.31 -11.48
CA THR A 278 -29.53 13.42 -10.01
C THR A 278 -28.17 13.19 -9.34
N ALA A 279 -27.34 12.27 -9.84
CA ALA A 279 -25.99 12.04 -9.32
C ALA A 279 -25.04 13.19 -9.68
N LEU A 280 -25.17 13.74 -10.89
CA LEU A 280 -24.37 14.89 -11.35
C LEU A 280 -24.74 16.20 -10.63
N ARG A 281 -26.01 16.39 -10.25
CA ARG A 281 -26.51 17.53 -9.44
C ARG A 281 -26.24 17.40 -7.93
N LYS A 282 -25.95 16.21 -7.39
CA LYS A 282 -25.89 15.96 -5.93
C LYS A 282 -24.79 16.74 -5.18
N ALA A 283 -23.91 17.44 -5.88
CA ALA A 283 -23.05 18.47 -5.31
C ALA A 283 -23.03 19.68 -6.27
N GLY A 284 -23.06 20.90 -5.71
CA GLY A 284 -22.91 22.15 -6.45
C GLY A 284 -24.21 22.89 -6.76
N THR A 285 -24.08 24.04 -7.43
CA THR A 285 -25.19 24.90 -7.85
C THR A 285 -25.78 24.45 -9.21
N ALA A 286 -26.91 25.04 -9.61
CA ALA A 286 -27.48 24.84 -10.95
C ALA A 286 -26.51 25.28 -12.07
N GLU A 287 -25.82 26.41 -11.88
CA GLU A 287 -24.79 26.93 -12.80
C GLU A 287 -23.59 25.98 -12.89
N GLU A 288 -23.08 25.49 -11.75
CA GLU A 288 -22.00 24.51 -11.72
C GLU A 288 -22.40 23.20 -12.43
N TYR A 289 -23.64 22.74 -12.24
CA TYR A 289 -24.17 21.57 -12.95
C TYR A 289 -24.24 21.81 -14.47
N ALA A 290 -24.76 22.95 -14.91
CA ALA A 290 -24.84 23.31 -16.33
C ALA A 290 -23.44 23.40 -16.96
N ARG A 291 -22.52 24.16 -16.37
CA ARG A 291 -21.13 24.31 -16.85
C ARG A 291 -20.40 22.97 -16.89
N LYS A 292 -20.53 22.14 -15.84
CA LYS A 292 -19.96 20.79 -15.79
C LYS A 292 -20.51 19.90 -16.90
N ARG A 293 -21.82 19.96 -17.19
CA ARG A 293 -22.45 19.18 -18.26
C ARG A 293 -21.94 19.58 -19.65
N THR A 294 -21.78 20.87 -19.92
CA THR A 294 -21.17 21.38 -21.17
C THR A 294 -19.75 20.87 -21.34
N LEU A 295 -18.91 20.99 -20.31
CA LEU A 295 -17.52 20.51 -20.35
C LEU A 295 -17.42 18.97 -20.52
N ILE A 296 -18.32 18.19 -19.90
CA ILE A 296 -18.38 16.73 -20.11
C ILE A 296 -18.66 16.39 -21.58
N ARG A 297 -19.62 17.07 -22.22
CA ARG A 297 -19.95 16.87 -23.64
C ARG A 297 -18.81 17.29 -24.56
N GLU A 298 -18.11 18.38 -24.24
CA GLU A 298 -16.93 18.81 -25.00
C GLU A 298 -15.79 17.79 -24.93
N VAL A 299 -15.53 17.20 -23.74
CA VAL A 299 -14.56 16.11 -23.58
C VAL A 299 -15.00 14.87 -24.37
N GLN A 300 -16.30 14.53 -24.36
CA GLN A 300 -16.82 13.43 -25.16
C GLN A 300 -16.58 13.66 -26.66
N ALA A 301 -16.92 14.84 -27.18
CA ALA A 301 -16.78 15.19 -28.60
C ALA A 301 -15.30 15.20 -29.06
N LYS A 302 -14.39 15.77 -28.25
CA LYS A 302 -12.95 15.75 -28.57
C LYS A 302 -12.38 14.32 -28.52
N LEU A 303 -12.83 13.48 -27.58
CA LEU A 303 -12.37 12.10 -27.46
C LEU A 303 -12.90 11.19 -28.58
N THR A 304 -14.13 11.40 -29.07
CA THR A 304 -14.66 10.67 -30.24
C THR A 304 -14.03 11.16 -31.54
N ALA A 305 -13.87 12.47 -31.73
CA ALA A 305 -13.19 13.04 -32.89
C ALA A 305 -11.73 12.56 -33.02
N PHE A 306 -10.99 12.55 -31.90
CA PHE A 306 -9.63 11.99 -31.86
C PHE A 306 -9.62 10.51 -32.24
N ARG A 307 -10.49 9.69 -31.63
CA ARG A 307 -10.56 8.25 -31.91
C ARG A 307 -10.91 7.95 -33.38
N ARG A 308 -11.78 8.74 -34.00
CA ARG A 308 -12.07 8.67 -35.44
C ARG A 308 -10.81 8.95 -36.26
N LYS A 309 -10.10 10.06 -35.98
CA LYS A 309 -8.86 10.41 -36.69
C LYS A 309 -7.77 9.34 -36.52
N SER A 310 -7.64 8.72 -35.34
CA SER A 310 -6.71 7.61 -35.11
C SER A 310 -7.04 6.36 -35.92
N GLN A 311 -8.34 6.06 -36.09
CA GLN A 311 -8.81 4.93 -36.89
C GLN A 311 -8.62 5.19 -38.39
N GLU A 312 -9.02 6.37 -38.87
CA GLU A 312 -8.83 6.86 -40.24
C GLU A 312 -7.35 6.81 -40.66
N ASN A 313 -6.42 7.26 -39.81
CA ASN A 313 -4.98 7.18 -40.06
C ASN A 313 -4.40 5.75 -40.00
N ARG A 314 -5.10 4.81 -39.35
CA ARG A 314 -4.72 3.39 -39.31
C ARG A 314 -5.16 2.68 -40.60
N ASP A 315 -6.38 2.95 -41.03
CA ASP A 315 -7.04 2.31 -42.17
C ASP A 315 -6.63 2.94 -43.52
N ALA A 316 -6.02 4.12 -43.51
CA ALA A 316 -5.44 4.76 -44.68
C ALA A 316 -4.31 3.92 -45.33
N PRO A 317 -4.30 3.75 -46.67
CA PRO A 317 -3.35 2.89 -47.37
C PRO A 317 -1.90 3.38 -47.25
N ALA A 318 -0.96 2.44 -47.26
CA ALA A 318 0.45 2.68 -46.93
C ALA A 318 1.17 3.72 -47.83
N SER A 319 0.71 3.90 -49.07
CA SER A 319 1.30 4.82 -50.06
C SER A 319 1.43 6.27 -49.56
N ALA A 320 0.46 6.75 -48.76
CA ALA A 320 0.43 8.14 -48.30
C ALA A 320 1.46 8.47 -47.19
N ARG A 321 2.17 7.48 -46.64
CA ARG A 321 3.00 7.65 -45.43
C ARG A 321 4.43 8.14 -45.69
N THR A 322 4.85 8.21 -46.96
CA THR A 322 6.26 8.43 -47.34
C THR A 322 6.57 9.86 -47.78
N SER A 323 5.58 10.60 -48.28
CA SER A 323 5.82 11.82 -49.09
C SER A 323 6.27 13.06 -48.32
N THR A 324 6.03 13.15 -47.01
CA THR A 324 6.35 14.34 -46.20
C THR A 324 7.75 14.30 -45.54
N ALA A 325 8.49 13.20 -45.68
CA ALA A 325 9.77 12.99 -44.97
C ALA A 325 11.03 13.31 -45.81
N ARG A 326 10.88 13.77 -47.06
CA ARG A 326 11.98 13.86 -48.05
C ARG A 326 12.38 15.27 -48.52
N LEU A 327 11.89 16.33 -47.90
CA LEU A 327 12.08 17.73 -48.37
C LEU A 327 12.78 18.67 -47.37
N CYS A 328 13.42 18.15 -46.31
CA CYS A 328 14.12 18.94 -45.30
C CYS A 328 15.45 18.30 -44.89
N ALA A 329 16.31 17.95 -45.86
CA ALA A 329 17.55 17.20 -45.62
C ALA A 329 18.81 17.82 -46.26
N ASP A 330 18.72 18.98 -46.92
CA ASP A 330 19.85 19.68 -47.55
C ASP A 330 19.99 21.12 -47.04
N THR A 331 20.81 21.33 -46.00
CA THR A 331 21.61 22.56 -45.80
C THR A 331 22.57 22.43 -44.60
N LEU A 332 23.87 22.69 -44.83
CA LEU A 332 24.91 23.14 -43.89
C LEU A 332 25.17 22.31 -42.60
N PRO A 333 26.26 21.51 -42.54
CA PRO A 333 26.58 20.68 -41.37
C PRO A 333 27.40 21.38 -40.26
N GLU A 334 28.22 22.38 -40.59
CA GLU A 334 29.35 22.82 -39.76
C GLU A 334 28.95 23.47 -38.42
N ALA A 335 27.84 24.23 -38.39
CA ALA A 335 27.31 24.82 -37.16
C ALA A 335 26.69 23.80 -36.19
N ALA A 336 26.34 22.60 -36.68
CA ALA A 336 25.67 21.58 -35.87
C ALA A 336 26.64 20.85 -34.92
N GLU A 337 27.89 20.64 -35.33
CA GLU A 337 28.86 19.88 -34.54
C GLU A 337 29.30 20.64 -33.27
N SER A 338 29.53 21.96 -33.38
CA SER A 338 29.82 22.82 -32.23
C SER A 338 28.68 22.79 -31.20
N ALA A 339 27.44 23.00 -31.64
CA ALA A 339 26.26 22.94 -30.78
C ALA A 339 26.03 21.54 -30.18
N ALA A 340 26.32 20.47 -30.91
CA ALA A 340 26.25 19.10 -30.41
C ALA A 340 27.31 18.81 -29.33
N SER A 341 28.51 19.38 -29.48
CA SER A 341 29.63 19.29 -28.54
C SER A 341 29.35 20.04 -27.23
N GLU A 342 28.90 21.30 -27.28
CA GLU A 342 28.46 22.03 -26.09
C GLU A 342 27.34 21.29 -25.36
N SER A 343 26.37 20.77 -26.12
CA SER A 343 25.27 19.96 -25.61
C SER A 343 25.77 18.67 -24.93
N ALA A 344 26.88 18.06 -25.40
CA ALA A 344 27.52 16.93 -24.74
C ALA A 344 28.20 17.33 -23.42
N ALA A 345 28.98 18.42 -23.42
CA ALA A 345 29.63 18.94 -22.21
C ALA A 345 28.62 19.41 -21.13
N VAL A 346 27.40 19.78 -21.52
CA VAL A 346 26.29 20.03 -20.58
C VAL A 346 25.68 18.73 -20.05
N ARG A 347 25.44 17.72 -20.90
CA ARG A 347 25.00 16.37 -20.46
C ARG A 347 25.97 15.76 -19.46
N GLU A 348 27.27 15.87 -19.71
CA GLU A 348 28.31 15.32 -18.85
C GLU A 348 28.35 16.01 -17.47
N ARG A 349 28.35 17.35 -17.42
CA ARG A 349 28.29 18.10 -16.15
C ARG A 349 27.03 17.78 -15.33
N ILE A 350 25.90 17.49 -15.98
CA ILE A 350 24.68 17.01 -15.31
C ILE A 350 24.86 15.59 -14.75
N ALA A 351 25.55 14.70 -15.47
CA ALA A 351 25.86 13.35 -15.01
C ALA A 351 26.85 13.35 -13.84
N GLN A 352 27.93 14.12 -13.92
CA GLN A 352 28.91 14.32 -12.84
C GLN A 352 28.22 14.84 -11.56
N ARG A 353 27.42 15.91 -11.67
CA ARG A 353 26.65 16.45 -10.53
C ARG A 353 25.63 15.47 -9.94
N ARG A 354 25.11 14.54 -10.75
CA ARG A 354 24.24 13.44 -10.30
C ARG A 354 25.02 12.36 -9.54
N LEU A 355 26.27 12.08 -9.93
CA LEU A 355 27.17 11.19 -9.19
C LEU A 355 27.56 11.79 -7.83
N GLU A 356 27.99 13.07 -7.79
CA GLU A 356 28.27 13.78 -6.52
C GLU A 356 27.08 13.73 -5.54
N LEU A 357 25.85 13.89 -6.04
CA LEU A 357 24.63 13.83 -5.22
C LEU A 357 24.32 12.42 -4.70
N MET A 358 24.74 11.38 -5.44
CA MET A 358 24.63 9.99 -5.01
C MET A 358 25.71 9.63 -3.97
N GLU A 359 26.94 10.09 -4.19
CA GLU A 359 28.09 9.93 -3.29
C GLU A 359 27.82 10.61 -1.94
N ARG A 360 27.48 11.91 -1.94
CA ARG A 360 27.08 12.65 -0.72
C ARG A 360 25.85 12.06 -0.03
N LYS A 361 25.00 11.28 -0.71
CA LYS A 361 23.93 10.51 -0.06
C LYS A 361 24.47 9.24 0.59
N MET A 362 25.31 8.49 -0.12
CA MET A 362 25.94 7.25 0.36
C MET A 362 26.79 7.53 1.61
N GLU A 363 27.58 8.61 1.61
CA GLU A 363 28.36 9.11 2.74
C GLU A 363 27.49 9.46 3.96
N ARG A 364 26.34 10.12 3.75
CA ARG A 364 25.37 10.41 4.82
C ARG A 364 24.73 9.14 5.38
N GLU A 365 24.49 8.14 4.53
CA GLU A 365 23.92 6.85 4.93
C GLU A 365 24.94 6.01 5.72
N LEU A 366 26.19 5.95 5.25
CA LEU A 366 27.32 5.32 5.96
C LEU A 366 27.62 6.00 7.30
N SER A 367 27.66 7.34 7.36
CA SER A 367 27.89 8.06 8.61
C SER A 367 26.70 8.01 9.57
N ALA A 368 25.47 7.77 9.10
CA ALA A 368 24.33 7.44 9.96
C ALA A 368 24.44 6.01 10.52
N GLN A 369 24.81 5.03 9.68
CA GLN A 369 25.05 3.65 10.12
C GLN A 369 26.21 3.56 11.12
N LYS A 370 27.30 4.31 10.90
CA LYS A 370 28.44 4.38 11.83
C LYS A 370 28.04 4.93 13.19
N ARG A 371 27.28 6.04 13.25
CA ARG A 371 26.74 6.59 14.51
C ARG A 371 25.85 5.58 15.24
N HIS A 372 24.95 4.89 14.53
CA HIS A 372 24.10 3.86 15.13
C HIS A 372 24.92 2.70 15.72
N ALA A 373 25.99 2.27 15.05
CA ALA A 373 26.90 1.25 15.57
C ALA A 373 27.69 1.76 16.80
N GLU A 374 28.19 3.00 16.76
CA GLU A 374 28.86 3.66 17.89
C GLU A 374 27.93 3.83 19.11
N GLU A 375 26.66 4.17 18.88
CA GLU A 375 25.63 4.22 19.92
C GLU A 375 25.33 2.85 20.53
N GLN A 376 25.25 1.79 19.71
CA GLN A 376 25.09 0.41 20.20
C GLN A 376 26.29 -0.07 21.03
N VAL A 377 27.52 0.22 20.58
CA VAL A 377 28.75 -0.09 21.36
C VAL A 377 28.74 0.68 22.69
N LYS A 378 28.42 1.98 22.67
CA LYS A 378 28.35 2.81 23.88
C LYS A 378 27.27 2.33 24.87
N GLN A 379 26.15 1.80 24.39
CA GLN A 379 25.12 1.17 25.25
C GLN A 379 25.66 -0.11 25.90
N LEU A 380 26.31 -0.99 25.14
CA LEU A 380 26.92 -2.22 25.65
C LEU A 380 28.04 -1.94 26.67
N GLU A 381 28.92 -0.96 26.41
CA GLU A 381 29.94 -0.53 27.38
C GLU A 381 29.32 0.00 28.67
N THR A 382 28.22 0.75 28.58
CA THR A 382 27.55 1.33 29.75
C THR A 382 26.94 0.22 30.61
N LEU A 383 26.20 -0.70 30.00
CA LEU A 383 25.67 -1.89 30.68
C LEU A 383 26.77 -2.76 31.31
N HIS A 384 27.92 -2.89 30.64
CA HIS A 384 29.05 -3.65 31.18
C HIS A 384 29.68 -2.96 32.41
N ARG A 385 29.87 -1.63 32.36
CA ARG A 385 30.36 -0.85 33.51
C ARG A 385 29.37 -0.90 34.68
N GLU A 386 28.07 -0.81 34.43
CA GLU A 386 27.01 -0.98 35.43
C GLU A 386 27.05 -2.38 36.08
N GLN A 387 27.19 -3.45 35.28
CA GLN A 387 27.31 -4.81 35.78
C GLN A 387 28.55 -5.02 36.66
N MET A 388 29.70 -4.45 36.28
CA MET A 388 30.93 -4.54 37.05
C MET A 388 30.85 -3.75 38.36
N ASN A 389 30.28 -2.53 38.32
CA ASN A 389 30.02 -1.74 39.52
C ASN A 389 29.07 -2.47 40.48
N ALA A 390 27.97 -3.05 39.98
CA ALA A 390 27.02 -3.80 40.80
C ALA A 390 27.67 -4.99 41.51
N ARG A 391 28.52 -5.76 40.80
CA ARG A 391 29.32 -6.86 41.39
C ARG A 391 30.29 -6.35 42.46
N GLN A 392 30.98 -5.23 42.21
CA GLN A 392 31.89 -4.64 43.17
C GLN A 392 31.14 -4.16 44.43
N THR A 393 29.99 -3.49 44.28
CA THR A 393 29.15 -3.07 45.40
C THR A 393 28.67 -4.27 46.23
N GLN A 394 28.21 -5.35 45.60
CA GLN A 394 27.84 -6.59 46.29
C GLN A 394 29.02 -7.19 47.09
N HIS A 395 30.21 -7.21 46.51
CA HIS A 395 31.41 -7.70 47.20
C HIS A 395 31.81 -6.81 48.39
N THR A 396 31.77 -5.48 48.23
CA THR A 396 32.02 -4.53 49.33
C THR A 396 30.98 -4.65 50.45
N GLN A 397 29.70 -4.85 50.11
CA GLN A 397 28.64 -5.10 51.10
C GLN A 397 28.87 -6.40 51.88
N LEU A 398 29.28 -7.47 51.20
CA LEU A 398 29.58 -8.76 51.83
C LEU A 398 30.82 -8.70 52.75
N LEU A 399 31.87 -7.95 52.36
CA LEU A 399 32.99 -7.68 53.25
C LEU A 399 32.57 -6.86 54.48
N ALA A 400 31.70 -5.86 54.31
CA ALA A 400 31.21 -5.04 55.42
C ALA A 400 30.37 -5.84 56.42
N THR A 401 29.51 -6.76 55.97
CA THR A 401 28.74 -7.64 56.88
C THR A 401 29.63 -8.68 57.57
N ILE A 402 30.65 -9.22 56.90
CA ILE A 402 31.66 -10.08 57.55
C ILE A 402 32.42 -9.30 58.63
N GLN A 403 32.85 -8.07 58.35
CA GLN A 403 33.55 -7.23 59.33
C GLN A 403 32.64 -6.85 60.52
N GLN A 404 31.35 -6.59 60.27
CA GLN A 404 30.35 -6.36 61.32
C GLN A 404 30.16 -7.62 62.19
N GLN A 405 30.07 -8.81 61.59
CA GLN A 405 29.98 -10.08 62.32
C GLN A 405 31.24 -10.33 63.17
N GLN A 406 32.43 -10.05 62.65
CA GLN A 406 33.68 -10.14 63.39
C GLN A 406 33.71 -9.17 64.59
N ALA A 407 33.28 -7.91 64.41
CA ALA A 407 33.18 -6.94 65.50
C ALA A 407 32.21 -7.41 66.60
N MET A 408 31.01 -7.88 66.21
CA MET A 408 30.02 -8.41 67.17
C MET A 408 30.54 -9.65 67.91
N MET A 409 31.28 -10.56 67.25
CA MET A 409 31.92 -11.69 67.93
C MET A 409 33.00 -11.24 68.92
N VAL A 410 33.82 -10.25 68.55
CA VAL A 410 34.87 -9.71 69.43
C VAL A 410 34.25 -9.04 70.67
N ASP A 411 33.17 -8.27 70.51
CA ASP A 411 32.50 -7.63 71.64
C ASP A 411 31.71 -8.64 72.51
N LEU A 412 31.15 -9.70 71.90
CA LEU A 412 30.59 -10.83 72.64
C LEU A 412 31.66 -11.54 73.49
N VAL A 413 32.83 -11.85 72.92
CA VAL A 413 33.96 -12.45 73.65
C VAL A 413 34.43 -11.55 74.80
N LYS A 414 34.56 -10.23 74.57
CA LYS A 414 34.87 -9.26 75.65
C LYS A 414 33.81 -9.26 76.76
N SER A 415 32.52 -9.41 76.42
CA SER A 415 31.43 -9.43 77.40
C SER A 415 31.40 -10.71 78.25
N MET A 416 31.93 -11.83 77.72
CA MET A 416 32.04 -13.09 78.46
C MET A 416 33.34 -13.23 79.26
N ALA A 417 34.42 -12.54 78.86
CA ALA A 417 35.68 -12.53 79.60
C ALA A 417 35.58 -12.20 81.11
N PRO A 418 34.81 -11.18 81.58
CA PRO A 418 34.67 -10.93 83.02
C PRO A 418 33.93 -12.05 83.75
N ILE A 419 33.04 -12.79 83.08
CA ILE A 419 32.32 -13.94 83.66
C ILE A 419 33.30 -15.10 83.88
N ALA A 420 34.18 -15.37 82.92
CA ALA A 420 35.24 -16.37 83.07
C ALA A 420 36.19 -16.02 84.24
N ASN A 421 36.63 -14.76 84.35
CA ASN A 421 37.47 -14.33 85.47
C ASN A 421 36.75 -14.41 86.83
N GLN A 422 35.44 -14.14 86.90
CA GLN A 422 34.67 -14.29 88.15
C GLN A 422 34.56 -15.75 88.59
N ILE A 423 34.32 -16.68 87.66
CA ILE A 423 34.30 -18.13 87.93
C ILE A 423 35.68 -18.60 88.39
N GLN A 424 36.76 -18.05 87.82
CA GLN A 424 38.14 -18.43 88.16
C GLN A 424 38.62 -17.84 89.49
N SER A 425 38.11 -16.69 89.94
CA SER A 425 38.35 -16.20 91.31
C SER A 425 37.53 -16.96 92.35
N GLN A 426 36.27 -17.31 92.05
CA GLN A 426 35.43 -18.09 92.96
C GLN A 426 35.95 -19.51 93.23
N THR A 427 36.85 -20.05 92.38
CA THR A 427 37.53 -21.34 92.60
C THR A 427 38.94 -21.21 93.21
N GLN A 428 39.36 -20.02 93.64
CA GLN A 428 40.60 -19.84 94.44
C GLN A 428 40.34 -19.42 95.90
N ASP A 429 39.09 -19.12 96.27
CA ASP A 429 38.66 -18.82 97.65
C ASP A 429 38.04 -20.05 98.38
N GLU A 430 38.15 -21.26 97.83
CA GLU A 430 37.60 -22.53 98.39
C GLU A 430 38.67 -23.63 98.67
N GLU A 431 39.96 -23.30 98.74
CA GLU A 431 41.08 -24.24 99.06
C GLU A 431 41.77 -23.96 100.41
#